data_AF-A0A4R4QAE7-F1
#
_entry.id   AF-A0A4R4QAE7-F1
#
_cell.length_a   1.000
_cell.length_b   1.000
_cell.length_c   1.000
_cell.angle_alpha   90.00
_cell.angle_beta   90.00
_cell.angle_gamma   90.00
#
_symmetry.space_group_name_H-M   'P 1'
#
loop_
_entity.id
_entity.type
_entity.pdbx_description
1 polymer ?
#
loop_
_entity_poly.entity_id
_entity_poly.type
_entity_poly.pdbx_seq_one_letter_code
_entity_poly.pdbx_strand_id
1 'polypeptide(L)'
;MSPETPGGDRAPLLVLDGVAKSFGAVAALRGVHLALHPGEAHALVGENGAGKSTLVKTLAGAHAPDAGRMVLDGRPLDLRGPADARAAGIAVIYQEPTLFPDLSVAENIFMGRQPLRGLRRIDTAAMNRDAEELFARLGVRLDPTRP
;
A
#
# COMPACT_ATOMS: atom_id res chain seq x y z
N MET A 1 -28.33 -18.92 -17.70
CA MET A 1 -27.37 -17.79 -17.67
C MET A 1 -26.34 -18.11 -16.61
N SER A 2 -25.17 -18.60 -17.04
CA SER A 2 -24.03 -18.78 -16.15
C SER A 2 -23.43 -17.41 -15.82
N PRO A 3 -22.97 -17.16 -14.58
CA PRO A 3 -22.35 -15.88 -14.24
C PRO A 3 -21.05 -15.73 -15.04
N GLU A 4 -20.94 -14.65 -15.82
CA GLU A 4 -19.69 -14.28 -16.49
C GLU A 4 -18.64 -13.93 -15.43
N THR A 5 -17.46 -14.53 -15.52
CA THR A 5 -16.30 -14.18 -14.70
C THR A 5 -15.71 -12.88 -15.26
N PRO A 6 -15.72 -11.74 -14.54
CA PRO A 6 -15.06 -10.53 -15.03
C PRO A 6 -13.54 -10.74 -14.91
N GLY A 7 -12.78 -10.53 -16.00
CA GLY A 7 -11.30 -10.35 -15.94
C GLY A 7 -10.39 -11.31 -16.74
N GLY A 8 -10.92 -12.15 -17.62
CA GLY A 8 -10.21 -13.33 -18.16
C GLY A 8 -9.12 -13.17 -19.23
N ASP A 9 -8.34 -12.08 -19.33
CA ASP A 9 -7.27 -12.00 -20.36
C ASP A 9 -5.99 -11.21 -19.98
N ARG A 10 -5.92 -10.61 -18.78
CA ARG A 10 -4.71 -9.91 -18.31
C ARG A 10 -4.01 -10.71 -17.23
N ALA A 11 -2.68 -10.83 -17.35
CA ALA A 11 -1.86 -11.44 -16.30
C ALA A 11 -2.12 -10.75 -14.94
N PRO A 12 -2.19 -11.51 -13.84
CA PRO A 12 -2.40 -10.94 -12.52
C PRO A 12 -1.24 -10.02 -12.14
N LEU A 13 -1.57 -8.87 -11.57
CA LEU A 13 -0.62 -7.88 -11.10
C LEU A 13 0.06 -8.36 -9.83
N LEU A 14 -0.72 -8.86 -8.87
CA LEU A 14 -0.24 -9.38 -7.59
C LEU A 14 -0.77 -10.79 -7.38
N VAL A 15 0.13 -11.72 -7.05
CA VAL A 15 -0.22 -13.11 -6.70
C VAL A 15 0.34 -13.44 -5.32
N LEU A 16 -0.51 -14.02 -4.48
CA LEU A 16 -0.14 -14.71 -3.26
C LEU A 16 -0.36 -16.19 -3.51
N ASP A 17 0.68 -16.99 -3.27
CA ASP A 17 0.64 -18.43 -3.46
C ASP A 17 1.04 -19.13 -2.17
N GLY A 18 0.04 -19.68 -1.48
CA GLY A 18 0.21 -20.42 -0.24
C GLY A 18 0.72 -19.57 0.93
N VAL A 19 0.43 -18.27 0.95
CA VAL A 19 0.97 -17.35 1.96
C VAL A 19 0.42 -17.67 3.35
N ALA A 20 1.31 -18.00 4.29
CA ALA A 20 0.95 -18.32 5.67
C ALA A 20 1.65 -17.39 6.67
N LYS A 21 0.98 -17.15 7.81
CA LYS A 21 1.53 -16.34 8.90
C LYS A 21 0.94 -16.74 10.24
N SER A 22 1.82 -16.96 11.22
CA SER A 22 1.48 -17.28 12.59
C SER A 22 2.13 -16.30 13.58
N PHE A 23 1.50 -16.13 14.74
CA PHE A 23 2.02 -15.39 15.88
C PHE A 23 1.89 -16.27 17.12
N GLY A 24 3.00 -16.86 17.56
CA GLY A 24 2.97 -17.91 18.59
C GLY A 24 2.08 -19.07 18.16
N ALA A 25 1.11 -19.45 19.00
CA ALA A 25 0.18 -20.55 18.71
C ALA A 25 -0.94 -20.18 17.72
N VAL A 26 -1.07 -18.90 17.32
CA VAL A 26 -2.17 -18.43 16.47
C VAL A 26 -1.76 -18.40 15.00
N ALA A 27 -2.32 -19.29 14.19
CA ALA A 27 -2.20 -19.25 12.73
C ALA A 27 -3.18 -18.22 12.14
N ALA A 28 -2.69 -17.01 11.89
CA ALA A 28 -3.45 -15.87 11.41
C ALA A 28 -3.74 -15.91 9.90
N LEU A 29 -2.81 -16.42 9.09
CA LEU A 29 -3.01 -16.74 7.66
C LEU A 29 -2.65 -18.21 7.43
N ARG A 30 -3.52 -18.93 6.72
CA ARG A 30 -3.41 -20.40 6.54
C ARG A 30 -3.34 -20.75 5.05
N GLY A 31 -2.22 -20.44 4.40
CA GLY A 31 -2.02 -20.78 2.99
C GLY A 31 -2.96 -20.00 2.06
N VAL A 32 -2.89 -18.67 2.13
CA VAL A 32 -3.72 -17.77 1.30
C VAL A 32 -3.27 -17.86 -0.16
N HIS A 33 -4.22 -18.11 -1.04
CA HIS A 33 -4.07 -17.99 -2.49
C HIS A 33 -4.96 -16.85 -2.99
N LEU A 34 -4.36 -15.85 -3.63
CA LEU A 34 -5.06 -14.66 -4.13
C LEU A 34 -4.37 -14.15 -5.39
N ALA A 35 -5.15 -13.81 -6.41
CA ALA A 35 -4.68 -13.11 -7.60
C ALA A 35 -5.47 -11.81 -7.75
N LEU A 36 -4.77 -10.68 -7.86
CA LEU A 36 -5.37 -9.37 -8.14
C LEU A 36 -4.98 -8.94 -9.55
N HIS A 37 -5.94 -8.54 -10.37
CA HIS A 37 -5.68 -8.06 -11.73
C HIS A 37 -5.67 -6.52 -11.80
N PRO A 38 -4.97 -5.94 -12.79
CA PRO A 38 -4.93 -4.49 -12.97
C PRO A 38 -6.33 -3.89 -13.16
N GLY A 39 -6.61 -2.80 -12.43
CA GLY A 39 -7.87 -2.05 -12.57
C GLY A 39 -9.04 -2.59 -11.76
N GLU A 40 -8.82 -3.62 -10.94
CA GLU A 40 -9.86 -4.19 -10.08
C GLU A 40 -9.87 -3.59 -8.68
N ALA A 41 -11.06 -3.49 -8.10
CA ALA A 41 -11.25 -3.21 -6.68
C ALA A 41 -11.79 -4.47 -6.00
N HIS A 42 -11.09 -4.94 -4.97
CA HIS A 42 -11.45 -6.15 -4.23
C HIS A 42 -11.86 -5.79 -2.80
N ALA A 43 -12.92 -6.43 -2.31
CA ALA A 43 -13.36 -6.31 -0.92
C ALA A 43 -12.90 -7.54 -0.13
N LEU A 44 -12.03 -7.33 0.86
CA LEU A 44 -11.62 -8.37 1.81
C LEU A 44 -12.56 -8.38 3.01
N VAL A 45 -13.51 -9.32 3.03
CA VAL A 45 -14.55 -9.43 4.05
C VAL A 45 -14.37 -10.70 4.88
N GLY A 46 -14.77 -10.65 6.14
CA GLY A 46 -14.69 -11.77 7.07
C GLY A 46 -14.86 -11.31 8.51
N GLU A 47 -14.99 -12.24 9.45
CA GLU A 47 -15.16 -11.95 10.87
C GLU A 47 -13.91 -11.33 11.52
N ASN A 48 -14.07 -10.81 12.74
CA ASN A 48 -12.93 -10.38 13.54
C ASN A 48 -12.02 -11.59 13.84
N GLY A 49 -10.72 -11.42 13.63
CA GLY A 49 -9.75 -12.51 13.77
C GLY A 49 -9.57 -13.39 12.53
N ALA A 50 -10.33 -13.18 11.44
CA ALA A 50 -10.20 -13.94 10.19
C ALA A 50 -8.88 -13.67 9.40
N GLY A 51 -7.90 -12.98 9.99
CA GLY A 51 -6.61 -12.72 9.35
C GLY A 51 -6.56 -11.50 8.42
N LYS A 52 -7.67 -10.78 8.21
CA LYS A 52 -7.75 -9.64 7.26
C LYS A 52 -6.63 -8.60 7.45
N SER A 53 -6.49 -8.09 8.68
CA SER A 53 -5.46 -7.10 8.99
C SER A 53 -4.04 -7.67 8.88
N THR A 54 -3.87 -8.97 9.13
CA THR A 54 -2.59 -9.65 8.95
C THR A 54 -2.24 -9.74 7.46
N LEU A 55 -3.20 -10.07 6.60
CA LEU A 55 -3.01 -10.10 5.15
C LEU A 55 -2.57 -8.73 4.63
N VAL A 56 -3.28 -7.67 5.02
CA VAL A 56 -2.93 -6.29 4.66
C VAL A 56 -1.53 -5.91 5.15
N LYS A 57 -1.18 -6.26 6.40
CA LYS A 57 0.17 -5.99 6.97
C LYS A 57 1.27 -6.79 6.29
N THR A 58 0.98 -8.01 5.83
CA THR A 58 1.93 -8.81 5.05
C THR A 58 2.19 -8.19 3.68
N LEU A 59 1.14 -7.73 2.99
CA LEU A 59 1.27 -6.97 1.74
C LEU A 59 1.99 -5.64 1.93
N ALA A 60 1.82 -5.00 3.09
CA ALA A 60 2.52 -3.79 3.48
C ALA A 60 3.99 -4.02 3.86
N GLY A 61 4.49 -5.26 3.86
CA GLY A 61 5.84 -5.60 4.32
C GLY A 61 6.06 -5.42 5.83
N ALA A 62 5.01 -5.18 6.63
CA ALA A 62 5.12 -5.08 8.08
C ALA A 62 5.31 -6.46 8.75
N HIS A 63 4.85 -7.53 8.08
CA HIS A 63 5.05 -8.91 8.51
C HIS A 63 5.51 -9.78 7.34
N ALA A 64 6.73 -10.30 7.41
CA ALA A 64 7.18 -11.32 6.47
C ALA A 64 6.34 -12.60 6.65
N PRO A 65 5.89 -13.24 5.54
CA PRO A 65 5.18 -14.51 5.61
C PRO A 65 6.11 -15.62 6.14
N ASP A 66 5.54 -16.61 6.82
CA ASP A 66 6.32 -17.76 7.31
C ASP A 66 6.49 -18.83 6.22
N ALA A 67 5.57 -18.85 5.24
CA ALA A 67 5.60 -19.74 4.09
C ALA A 67 4.83 -19.13 2.91
N GLY A 68 4.99 -19.74 1.73
CA GLY A 68 4.41 -19.27 0.48
C GLY A 68 5.27 -18.21 -0.20
N ARG A 69 4.75 -17.64 -1.29
CA ARG A 69 5.44 -16.55 -2.03
C ARG A 69 4.46 -15.48 -2.49
N MET A 70 5.00 -14.28 -2.68
CA MET A 70 4.32 -13.16 -3.30
C MET A 70 5.02 -12.83 -4.63
N VAL A 71 4.24 -12.47 -5.64
CA VAL A 71 4.72 -12.09 -6.97
C VAL A 71 4.01 -10.80 -7.38
N LEU A 72 4.78 -9.81 -7.82
CA LEU A 72 4.27 -8.54 -8.35
C LEU A 72 4.81 -8.33 -9.76
N ASP A 73 3.92 -8.06 -10.73
CA ASP A 73 4.28 -7.93 -12.15
C ASP A 73 5.13 -9.10 -12.67
N GLY A 74 4.76 -10.33 -12.27
CA GLY A 74 5.46 -11.56 -12.64
C GLY A 74 6.84 -11.75 -11.99
N ARG A 75 7.26 -10.86 -11.10
CA ARG A 75 8.55 -10.95 -10.38
C ARG A 75 8.36 -11.30 -8.91
N PRO A 76 9.26 -12.11 -8.31
CA PRO A 76 9.22 -12.37 -6.88
C PRO A 76 9.23 -11.07 -6.08
N LEU A 77 8.29 -10.96 -5.14
CA LEU A 77 8.16 -9.82 -4.23
C LEU A 77 8.68 -10.25 -2.85
N ASP A 78 9.92 -9.88 -2.55
CA ASP A 78 10.54 -10.06 -1.23
C ASP A 78 10.60 -8.72 -0.50
N LEU A 79 9.90 -8.62 0.63
CA LEU A 79 9.74 -7.40 1.41
C LEU A 79 10.45 -7.56 2.75
N ARG A 80 11.45 -6.71 3.02
CA ARG A 80 12.15 -6.64 4.32
C ARG A 80 11.52 -5.60 5.24
N GLY A 81 10.62 -4.77 4.72
CA GLY A 81 9.88 -3.81 5.50
C GLY A 81 8.92 -2.97 4.66
N PRO A 82 8.20 -2.04 5.31
CA PRO A 82 7.25 -1.14 4.63
C PRO A 82 7.86 -0.19 3.60
N ALA A 83 9.17 0.06 3.65
CA ALA A 83 9.86 0.84 2.61
C ALA A 83 9.89 0.09 1.27
N ASP A 84 10.14 -1.22 1.29
CA ASP A 84 10.20 -2.06 0.09
C ASP A 84 8.82 -2.17 -0.56
N ALA A 85 7.76 -2.34 0.24
CA ALA A 85 6.38 -2.40 -0.26
C ALA A 85 6.03 -1.12 -1.03
N ARG A 86 6.36 0.05 -0.44
CA ARG A 86 6.15 1.35 -1.07
C ARG A 86 6.98 1.52 -2.34
N ALA A 87 8.25 1.10 -2.33
CA ALA A 87 9.12 1.14 -3.50
C ALA A 87 8.59 0.24 -4.64
N ALA A 88 7.90 -0.84 -4.29
CA ALA A 88 7.19 -1.72 -5.22
C ALA A 88 5.81 -1.17 -5.65
N GLY A 89 5.40 0.03 -5.21
CA GLY A 89 4.10 0.63 -5.56
C GLY A 89 2.92 0.15 -4.72
N ILE A 90 3.17 -0.60 -3.64
CA ILE A 90 2.13 -1.04 -2.69
C ILE A 90 2.00 0.01 -1.59
N ALA A 91 0.83 0.65 -1.52
CA ALA A 91 0.48 1.61 -0.48
C ALA A 91 -0.65 1.05 0.39
N VAL A 92 -0.54 1.23 1.70
CA VAL A 92 -1.60 0.88 2.66
C VAL A 92 -2.06 2.14 3.38
N ILE A 93 -3.38 2.36 3.38
CA ILE A 93 -4.03 3.45 4.09
C ILE A 93 -4.66 2.83 5.35
N TYR A 94 -4.21 3.27 6.53
CA TYR A 94 -4.76 2.83 7.81
C TYR A 94 -5.93 3.75 8.22
N GLN A 95 -6.85 3.22 9.03
CA GLN A 95 -8.09 3.92 9.40
C GLN A 95 -7.85 5.20 10.21
N GLU A 96 -6.79 5.24 11.02
CA GLU A 96 -6.39 6.42 11.80
C GLU A 96 -5.15 7.06 11.15
N PRO A 97 -5.30 8.18 10.41
CA PRO A 97 -4.15 8.88 9.88
C PRO A 97 -3.39 9.56 11.03
N THR A 98 -2.09 9.28 11.13
CA THR A 98 -1.20 10.07 12.00
C THR A 98 -0.79 11.32 11.24
N LEU A 99 -1.42 12.45 11.58
CA LEU A 99 -1.04 13.76 11.07
C LEU A 99 -0.07 14.43 12.05
N PHE A 100 0.83 15.24 11.51
CA PHE A 100 1.73 16.11 12.26
C PHE A 100 1.10 17.52 12.27
N PRO A 101 0.48 17.94 13.38
CA PRO A 101 -0.29 19.19 13.44
C PRO A 101 0.58 20.44 13.31
N ASP A 102 1.87 20.33 13.60
CA ASP A 102 2.82 21.43 13.49
C ASP A 102 3.42 21.56 12.08
N LEU A 103 3.03 20.69 11.15
CA LEU A 103 3.53 20.67 9.78
C LEU A 103 2.44 21.10 8.82
N SER A 104 2.84 21.79 7.75
CA SER A 104 1.93 22.12 6.67
C SER A 104 1.34 20.88 6.00
N VAL A 105 0.24 21.06 5.26
CA VAL A 105 -0.36 19.98 4.46
C VAL A 105 0.68 19.34 3.52
N ALA A 106 1.50 20.13 2.83
CA ALA A 106 2.55 19.61 1.97
C ALA A 106 3.61 18.83 2.76
N GLU A 107 4.03 19.32 3.92
CA GLU A 107 4.99 18.60 4.77
C GLU A 107 4.44 17.28 5.32
N ASN A 108 3.15 17.23 5.66
CA ASN A 108 2.45 15.99 6.01
C ASN A 108 2.43 15.00 4.83
N ILE A 109 2.13 15.48 3.62
CA ILE A 109 2.09 14.63 2.40
C ILE A 109 3.48 14.09 2.08
N PHE A 110 4.54 14.89 2.17
CA PHE A 110 5.89 14.50 1.75
C PHE A 110 6.79 14.01 2.89
N MET A 111 6.24 13.79 4.09
CA MET A 111 7.02 13.31 5.23
C MET A 111 7.77 12.00 4.90
N GLY A 112 9.09 12.01 5.09
CA GLY A 112 9.97 10.88 4.79
C GLY A 112 10.25 10.64 3.30
N ARG A 113 9.76 11.53 2.43
CA ARG A 113 9.92 11.50 0.97
C ARG A 113 10.05 12.90 0.37
N GLN A 114 10.63 13.82 1.13
CA GLN A 114 10.77 15.21 0.71
C GLN A 114 11.65 15.29 -0.56
N PRO A 115 11.21 15.98 -1.62
CA PRO A 115 12.06 16.26 -2.76
C PRO A 115 13.27 17.08 -2.30
N LEU A 116 14.43 16.72 -2.83
CA LEU A 116 15.70 17.34 -2.48
C LEU A 116 16.26 18.11 -3.68
N ARG A 117 16.84 19.27 -3.40
CA ARG A 117 17.69 20.04 -4.32
C ARG A 117 19.16 19.84 -3.98
N GLY A 118 20.04 20.59 -4.67
CA GLY A 118 21.48 20.57 -4.43
C GLY A 118 21.85 20.65 -2.94
N LEU A 119 22.92 19.94 -2.58
CA LEU A 119 23.39 19.80 -1.19
C LEU A 119 22.37 19.13 -0.24
N ARG A 120 21.49 18.26 -0.76
CA ARG A 120 20.47 17.52 0.02
C ARG A 120 19.54 18.43 0.83
N ARG A 121 19.31 19.67 0.38
CA ARG A 121 18.35 20.58 1.02
C ARG A 121 16.94 20.22 0.55
N ILE A 122 15.96 20.33 1.44
CA ILE A 122 14.55 20.14 1.07
C ILE A 122 14.14 21.21 0.06
N ASP A 123 13.43 20.79 -0.99
CA ASP A 123 12.83 21.65 -2.00
C ASP A 123 11.34 21.89 -1.67
N THR A 124 11.09 22.86 -0.78
CA THR A 124 9.73 23.26 -0.38
C THR A 124 8.91 23.76 -1.57
N ALA A 125 9.54 24.38 -2.57
CA ALA A 125 8.83 24.86 -3.75
C ALA A 125 8.32 23.69 -4.60
N ALA A 126 9.12 22.63 -4.76
CA ALA A 126 8.66 21.40 -5.39
C ALA A 126 7.53 20.73 -4.59
N MET A 127 7.68 20.60 -3.26
CA MET A 127 6.61 20.03 -2.41
C MET A 127 5.27 20.72 -2.57
N ASN A 128 5.26 22.06 -2.58
CA ASN A 128 4.01 22.82 -2.70
C ASN A 128 3.38 22.64 -4.09
N ARG A 129 4.17 22.67 -5.17
CA ARG A 129 3.67 22.43 -6.54
C ARG A 129 3.10 21.01 -6.68
N ASP A 130 3.84 20.02 -6.22
CA ASP A 130 3.42 18.62 -6.32
C ASP A 130 2.15 18.35 -5.47
N ALA A 131 2.01 19.03 -4.32
CA ALA A 131 0.78 19.00 -3.51
C ALA A 131 -0.42 19.64 -4.25
N GLU A 132 -0.24 20.79 -4.90
CA GLU A 132 -1.28 21.43 -5.70
C GLU A 132 -1.75 20.54 -6.86
N GLU A 133 -0.82 19.89 -7.55
CA GLU A 133 -1.14 18.90 -8.60
C GLU A 133 -1.95 17.72 -8.05
N LEU A 134 -1.59 17.21 -6.86
CA LEU A 134 -2.36 16.16 -6.18
C LEU A 134 -3.77 16.64 -5.82
N PHE A 135 -3.92 17.86 -5.30
CA PHE A 135 -5.22 18.43 -4.96
C PHE A 135 -6.11 18.60 -6.19
N ALA A 136 -5.54 19.08 -7.30
CA ALA A 136 -6.25 19.20 -8.57
C ALA A 136 -6.75 17.84 -9.08
N ARG A 137 -5.91 16.80 -9.03
CA ARG A 137 -6.29 15.42 -9.40
C ARG A 137 -7.37 14.83 -8.51
N LEU A 138 -7.35 15.16 -7.22
CA LEU A 138 -8.34 14.71 -6.23
C LEU A 138 -9.62 15.56 -6.24
N GLY A 139 -9.63 16.71 -6.92
CA GLY A 139 -10.77 17.64 -6.94
C GLY A 139 -11.00 18.35 -5.60
N VAL A 140 -9.96 18.48 -4.76
CA VAL A 140 -10.05 19.12 -3.44
C VAL A 140 -9.42 20.51 -3.45
N ARG A 141 -9.92 21.40 -2.59
CA ARG A 141 -9.35 22.74 -2.38
C ARG A 141 -8.70 22.81 -1.02
N LEU A 142 -7.37 22.71 -0.99
CA LEU A 142 -6.55 22.78 0.21
C LEU A 142 -5.36 23.70 -0.07
N ASP A 143 -4.92 24.43 0.95
CA ASP A 143 -3.69 25.22 0.87
C ASP A 143 -2.51 24.34 1.30
N PRO A 144 -1.52 24.09 0.42
CA PRO A 144 -0.37 23.25 0.74
C PRO A 144 0.48 23.79 1.89
N THR A 145 0.42 25.10 2.16
CA THR A 145 1.26 25.79 3.15
C THR A 145 0.60 25.93 4.52
N ARG A 146 -0.69 25.62 4.64
CA ARG A 146 -1.44 25.70 5.89
C ARG A 146 -1.03 24.56 6.84
N PRO A 147 -0.82 24.83 8.15
CA PRO A 147 -0.73 23.79 9.20
C PRO A 147 -2.03 23.00 9.37
#